data_AF-T1B8Q3-F1
#
_entry.id   AF-T1B8Q3-F1
#
_cell.length_a   1.000
_cell.length_b   1.000
_cell.length_c   1.000
_cell.angle_alpha   90.00
_cell.angle_beta   90.00
_cell.angle_gamma   90.00
#
_symmetry.space_group_name_H-M   'P 1'
#
loop_
_entity.id
_entity.type
_entity.pdbx_description
1 polymer ?
#
loop_
_entity_poly.entity_id
_entity_poly.type
_entity_poly.pdbx_seq_one_letter_code
_entity_poly.pdbx_strand_id
1 'polypeptide(L)'
;MPPFVAYDERIQGYRCPAYEYFKLKELYPESEDHVFENESKLNFTHSEKLRSYQQKAIDLWSSNNKKGVVVLPTAAGKTHIGID
;
A
#
# COMPACT_ATOMS: atom_id res chain seq x y z
N MET A 1 -11.98 -19.26 -8.65
CA MET A 1 -12.14 -17.82 -8.39
C MET A 1 -11.87 -17.57 -6.91
N PRO A 2 -11.07 -16.57 -6.51
CA PRO A 2 -10.78 -16.27 -5.11
C PRO A 2 -12.06 -15.89 -4.33
N PRO A 3 -12.14 -16.16 -3.02
CA PRO A 3 -13.37 -15.97 -2.24
C PRO A 3 -13.81 -14.51 -2.11
N PHE A 4 -12.90 -13.56 -2.33
CA PHE A 4 -13.16 -12.12 -2.30
C PHE A 4 -13.57 -11.54 -3.66
N VAL A 5 -13.70 -12.38 -4.69
CA VAL A 5 -14.12 -12.00 -6.05
C VAL A 5 -15.51 -12.57 -6.32
N ALA A 6 -16.42 -11.71 -6.78
CA ALA A 6 -17.78 -12.10 -7.14
C ALA A 6 -18.11 -11.64 -8.55
N TYR A 7 -18.89 -12.44 -9.28
CA TYR A 7 -19.46 -12.01 -10.55
C TYR A 7 -20.57 -10.99 -10.29
N ASP A 8 -20.57 -9.89 -11.05
CA ASP A 8 -21.58 -8.85 -11.03
C ASP A 8 -22.26 -8.79 -12.40
N GLU A 9 -23.51 -9.27 -12.44
CA GLU A 9 -24.33 -9.30 -13.65
C GLU A 9 -24.57 -7.91 -14.25
N ARG A 10 -24.54 -6.84 -13.46
CA ARG A 10 -24.80 -5.48 -13.97
C ARG A 10 -23.70 -4.99 -14.92
N ILE A 11 -22.47 -5.44 -14.69
CA ILE A 11 -21.30 -5.08 -15.49
C ILE A 11 -20.79 -6.27 -16.32
N GLN A 12 -21.47 -7.42 -16.23
CA GLN A 12 -21.12 -8.67 -16.90
C GLN A 12 -19.66 -9.09 -16.64
N GLY A 13 -19.19 -8.93 -15.39
CA GLY A 13 -17.78 -9.12 -15.05
C GLY A 13 -17.53 -9.45 -13.59
N TYR A 14 -16.32 -9.89 -13.29
CA TYR A 14 -15.89 -10.17 -11.92
C TYR A 14 -15.38 -8.90 -11.24
N ARG A 15 -15.79 -8.70 -9.98
CA ARG A 15 -15.37 -7.56 -9.16
C ARG A 15 -14.98 -8.01 -7.75
N CYS A 16 -14.15 -7.20 -7.11
CA CYS A 16 -13.85 -7.28 -5.69
C CYS A 16 -13.66 -5.86 -5.14
N PRO A 17 -13.63 -5.67 -3.80
CA PRO A 17 -13.18 -4.42 -3.23
C PRO A 17 -11.77 -4.04 -3.72
N ALA A 18 -11.54 -2.76 -4.02
CA ALA A 18 -10.28 -2.29 -4.60
C ALA A 18 -9.05 -2.59 -3.73
N TYR A 19 -9.20 -2.63 -2.40
CA TYR A 19 -8.10 -2.94 -1.49
C TYR A 19 -7.58 -4.39 -1.62
N GLU A 20 -8.32 -5.28 -2.30
CA GLU A 20 -7.89 -6.65 -2.61
C GLU A 20 -6.96 -6.74 -3.83
N TYR A 21 -6.71 -5.62 -4.52
CA TYR A 21 -5.86 -5.53 -5.71
C TYR A 21 -4.51 -6.23 -5.56
N PHE A 22 -3.79 -5.98 -4.45
CA PHE A 22 -2.48 -6.60 -4.23
C PHE A 22 -2.57 -8.14 -4.18
N LYS A 23 -3.63 -8.69 -3.57
CA LYS A 23 -3.84 -10.14 -3.55
C LYS A 23 -4.17 -10.68 -4.93
N LEU A 24 -4.94 -9.95 -5.74
CA LEU A 24 -5.21 -10.33 -7.13
C LEU A 24 -3.91 -10.37 -7.95
N LYS A 25 -3.06 -9.35 -7.81
CA LYS A 25 -1.80 -9.29 -8.56
C LYS A 25 -0.83 -10.40 -8.16
N GLU A 26 -0.80 -10.77 -6.88
CA GLU A 26 -0.03 -11.94 -6.40
C GLU A 26 -0.56 -13.26 -6.97
N LEU A 27 -1.88 -13.43 -7.07
CA LEU A 27 -2.51 -14.65 -7.59
C LEU A 27 -2.38 -14.78 -9.12
N TYR A 28 -2.31 -13.65 -9.82
CA TYR A 28 -2.27 -13.58 -11.28
C TYR A 28 -1.15 -12.63 -11.74
N PRO A 29 0.13 -12.99 -11.55
CA PRO A 29 1.26 -12.10 -11.83
C PRO A 29 1.35 -11.70 -13.31
N GLU A 30 1.01 -12.63 -14.21
CA GLU A 30 1.03 -12.46 -15.66
C GLU A 30 -0.21 -11.73 -16.23
N SER A 31 -1.11 -11.24 -15.36
CA SER A 31 -2.27 -10.49 -15.84
C SER A 31 -1.85 -9.16 -16.46
N GLU A 32 -2.52 -8.76 -17.54
CA GLU A 32 -2.53 -7.37 -17.98
C GLU A 32 -3.07 -6.48 -16.85
N ASP A 33 -2.42 -5.34 -16.63
CA ASP A 33 -2.66 -4.47 -15.49
C ASP A 33 -2.50 -3.02 -15.91
N HIS A 34 -3.64 -2.34 -16.04
CA HIS A 34 -3.73 -0.98 -16.53
C HIS A 34 -3.98 0.04 -15.40
N VAL A 35 -3.86 -0.35 -14.12
CA VAL A 35 -4.31 0.47 -12.98
C VAL A 35 -3.50 1.76 -12.82
N PHE A 36 -2.18 1.71 -13.06
CA PHE A 36 -1.26 2.83 -12.82
C PHE A 36 -0.53 3.33 -14.07
N GLU A 37 -1.01 2.99 -15.28
CA GLU A 37 -0.28 3.26 -16.53
C GLU A 37 0.05 4.74 -16.78
N ASN A 38 -0.83 5.64 -16.33
CA ASN A 38 -0.70 7.08 -16.55
C ASN A 38 -0.33 7.85 -15.27
N GLU A 39 -0.04 7.15 -14.17
CA GLU A 39 0.42 7.81 -12.96
C GLU A 39 1.92 8.09 -13.04
N SER A 40 2.29 9.36 -13.05
CA SER A 40 3.69 9.75 -12.91
C SER A 40 4.14 9.47 -11.47
N LYS A 41 5.26 8.75 -11.32
CA LYS A 41 5.91 8.63 -10.02
C LYS A 41 6.21 10.04 -9.50
N LEU A 42 5.61 10.38 -8.36
CA LEU A 42 5.95 11.60 -7.66
C LEU A 42 7.38 11.46 -7.15
N ASN A 43 8.30 12.21 -7.76
CA ASN A 43 9.67 12.31 -7.30
C ASN A 43 9.73 13.42 -6.25
N PHE A 44 9.60 13.03 -4.98
CA PHE A 44 9.79 13.94 -3.86
C PHE A 44 11.17 13.70 -3.24
N THR A 45 11.86 14.78 -2.92
CA THR A 45 13.12 14.74 -2.18
C THR A 45 12.86 15.31 -0.80
N HIS A 46 12.82 14.45 0.20
CA HIS A 46 12.75 14.84 1.61
C HIS A 46 14.10 14.55 2.26
N SER A 47 14.56 15.44 3.14
CA SER A 47 15.76 15.22 3.94
C SER A 47 15.51 15.71 5.34
N GLU A 48 15.06 14.78 6.20
CA GLU A 48 14.90 15.01 7.62
C GLU A 48 15.69 13.97 8.41
N LYS A 49 16.29 14.41 9.51
CA LYS A 49 16.99 13.50 10.41
C LYS A 49 15.98 12.85 11.35
N LEU A 50 15.59 11.61 11.03
CA LEU A 50 14.71 10.82 11.88
C LEU A 50 15.36 10.44 13.21
N ARG A 51 14.55 10.36 14.25
CA ARG A 51 14.94 9.77 15.54
C ARG A 51 15.00 8.25 15.41
N SER A 52 15.78 7.60 16.27
CA SER A 52 16.01 6.15 16.20
C SER A 52 14.72 5.31 16.24
N TYR A 53 13.72 5.72 17.02
CA TYR A 53 12.44 5.02 17.08
C TYR A 53 11.57 5.22 15.84
N GLN A 54 11.72 6.35 15.13
CA GLN A 54 11.00 6.62 13.88
C GLN A 54 11.57 5.74 12.76
N GLN A 55 12.89 5.71 12.63
CA GLN A 55 13.57 4.81 11.68
C GLN A 55 13.17 3.35 11.93
N LYS A 56 13.24 2.90 13.19
CA LYS A 56 12.82 1.54 13.57
C LYS A 56 11.37 1.24 13.18
N ALA A 57 10.47 2.22 13.27
CA ALA A 57 9.08 2.04 12.88
C ALA A 57 8.93 1.85 11.36
N ILE A 58 9.67 2.63 10.55
CA ILE A 58 9.71 2.51 9.09
C ILE A 58 10.30 1.15 8.69
N ASP A 59 11.41 0.74 9.31
CA ASP A 59 12.07 -0.53 9.02
C ASP A 59 11.13 -1.72 9.31
N LEU A 60 10.46 -1.70 10.47
CA LEU A 60 9.50 -2.74 10.84
C LEU A 60 8.30 -2.78 9.91
N TRP A 61 7.73 -1.63 9.56
CA TRP A 61 6.60 -1.56 8.64
C TRP A 61 6.98 -2.02 7.22
N SER A 62 8.18 -1.63 6.76
CA SER A 62 8.73 -2.07 5.47
C SER A 62 8.98 -3.56 5.44
N SER A 63 9.52 -4.14 6.53
CA SER A 63 9.70 -5.59 6.67
C SER A 63 8.37 -6.35 6.68
N ASN A 64 7.26 -5.68 7.03
CA ASN A 64 5.91 -6.24 7.01
C ASN A 64 5.18 -5.92 5.69
N ASN A 65 5.89 -5.95 4.56
CA ASN A 65 5.36 -5.68 3.22
C ASN A 65 4.59 -4.35 3.12
N LYS A 66 5.03 -3.32 3.85
CA LYS A 66 4.41 -2.00 3.84
C LYS A 66 2.92 -2.04 4.22
N LYS A 67 2.53 -2.97 5.10
CA LYS A 67 1.15 -3.17 5.52
C LYS A 67 1.09 -3.32 7.03
N GLY A 68 0.32 -2.48 7.71
CA GLY A 68 0.19 -2.51 9.16
C GLY A 68 0.00 -1.13 9.77
N VAL A 69 -0.11 -1.08 11.09
CA VAL A 69 -0.36 0.16 11.84
C VAL A 69 0.84 0.45 12.75
N VAL A 70 1.40 1.65 12.62
CA VAL A 70 2.43 2.18 13.53
C VAL A 70 1.73 3.02 14.61
N VAL A 71 1.83 2.60 15.88
CA VAL A 71 1.22 3.31 17.01
C VAL A 71 2.31 4.09 17.76
N LEU A 72 2.15 5.41 17.81
CA LEU A 72 3.01 6.31 18.58
C LEU A 72 2.16 7.36 19.32
N PRO A 73 2.59 7.87 20.48
CA PRO A 73 1.85 8.89 21.21
C PRO A 73 1.72 10.20 20.41
N THR A 74 0.81 11.08 20.82
CA THR A 74 0.72 12.43 20.28
C THR A 74 2.05 13.18 20.47
N ALA A 75 2.36 14.11 19.56
CA ALA A 75 3.64 14.84 19.54
C ALA A 75 4.92 13.99 19.36
N ALA A 76 4.83 12.68 19.14
CA ALA A 76 5.98 11.81 18.86
C ALA A 76 6.55 11.94 17.44
N GLY A 77 5.95 12.79 16.58
CA GLY A 77 6.42 13.00 15.22
C GLY A 77 5.97 11.92 14.22
N LYS A 78 4.72 11.45 14.32
CA LYS A 78 4.13 10.49 13.35
C LYS A 78 4.15 11.00 11.91
N THR A 79 4.00 12.32 11.73
CA THR A 79 4.04 12.95 10.40
C THR A 79 5.38 12.74 9.70
N HIS A 80 6.50 12.81 10.43
CA HIS A 80 7.82 12.56 9.85
C HIS A 80 7.95 11.13 9.31
N ILE A 81 7.31 10.14 9.94
CA ILE A 81 7.28 8.75 9.46
C ILE A 81 6.40 8.59 8.22
N GLY A 82 5.36 9.42 8.07
CA GLY A 82 4.45 9.30 6.93
C GLY A 82 4.95 9.99 5.65
N ILE A 83 5.96 10.85 5.76
CA ILE A 83 6.57 11.57 4.63
C ILE A 83 7.80 10.81 4.09
N ASP A 84 8.53 10.11 4.96
CA ASP A 84 9.69 9.28 4.63
C ASP A 84 9.26 7.90 4.06
#